data_AF-A0A1R0WGU3-F1
#
_entry.id   AF-A0A1R0WGU3-F1
#
_cell.length_a   1.000
_cell.length_b   1.000
_cell.length_c   1.000
_cell.angle_alpha   90.00
_cell.angle_beta   90.00
_cell.angle_gamma   90.00
#
_symmetry.space_group_name_H-M   'P 1'
#
loop_
_entity.id
_entity.type
_entity.pdbx_description
1 polymer ?
#
loop_
_entity_poly.entity_id
_entity_poly.type
_entity_poly.pdbx_seq_one_letter_code
_entity_poly.pdbx_strand_id
1 'polypeptide(L)' 'MLNDSIIIEWEGKELRTTQNPYINDEGNLYSASAADADNNGYIITWEVIDFETTDESSACNWNNPIGITLVK' A
#
# COMPACT_ATOMS: atom_id res chain seq x y z
N MET A 1 10.27 15.58 -7.50
CA MET A 1 9.76 14.22 -7.77
C MET A 1 8.82 13.93 -6.63
N LEU A 2 7.52 13.90 -6.89
CA LEU A 2 6.53 13.66 -5.84
C LEU A 2 6.67 12.20 -5.43
N ASN A 3 7.28 11.98 -4.27
CA ASN A 3 7.26 10.69 -3.61
C ASN A 3 5.91 10.64 -2.90
N ASP A 4 4.83 10.32 -3.63
CA ASP A 4 3.49 10.11 -3.08
C ASP A 4 3.55 8.92 -2.11
N SER A 5 3.94 9.22 -0.87
CA SER A 5 4.00 8.26 0.21
C SER A 5 2.57 8.05 0.67
N ILE A 6 2.07 6.83 0.53
CA ILE A 6 0.75 6.48 1.04
C ILE A 6 0.88 6.36 2.56
N ILE A 7 -0.01 7.05 3.26
CA ILE A 7 -0.07 7.05 4.72
C ILE A 7 -1.30 6.23 5.11
N ILE A 8 -1.08 5.16 5.89
CA ILE A 8 -2.12 4.27 6.37
C ILE A 8 -2.14 4.32 7.89
N GLU A 9 -3.31 4.55 8.48
CA GLU A 9 -3.52 4.41 9.92
C GLU A 9 -3.89 2.95 10.24
N TRP A 10 -3.02 2.25 10.97
CA TRP A 10 -3.24 0.86 11.37
C TRP A 10 -2.91 0.65 12.84
N GLU A 11 -3.87 0.10 13.60
CA GLU A 11 -3.76 -0.11 15.06
C GLU A 11 -3.32 1.15 15.84
N GLY A 12 -3.71 2.35 15.37
CA GLY A 12 -3.31 3.62 15.98
C GLY A 12 -1.86 4.02 15.67
N LYS A 13 -1.19 3.34 14.75
CA LYS A 13 0.11 3.71 14.20
C LYS A 13 -0.05 4.29 12.80
N GLU A 14 0.77 5.27 12.49
CA GLU A 14 0.90 5.81 11.14
C GLU A 14 1.97 5.01 10.40
N LEU A 15 1.56 4.27 9.38
CA LEU A 15 2.44 3.54 8.48
C LEU A 15 2.65 4.36 7.22
N ARG A 16 3.90 4.62 6.88
CA ARG A 16 4.25 5.39 5.68
C ARG A 16 4.98 4.51 4.70
N THR A 17 4.48 4.44 3.46
CA THR A 17 5.16 3.65 2.43
C THR A 17 6.55 4.20 2.15
N THR A 18 7.55 3.32 2.21
CA THR A 18 8.95 3.63 1.91
C THR A 18 9.30 3.41 0.44
N GLN A 19 8.42 2.71 -0.28
CA GLN A 19 8.50 2.51 -1.73
C GLN A 19 7.13 2.71 -2.38
N ASN A 20 7.13 2.91 -3.70
CA ASN A 20 5.91 2.93 -4.49
C ASN A 20 5.25 1.54 -4.47
N PRO A 21 3.91 1.48 -4.39
CA PRO A 21 3.20 0.23 -4.56
C PRO A 21 3.45 -0.34 -5.95
N TYR A 22 3.70 -1.64 -6.02
CA TYR A 22 3.85 -2.40 -7.25
C TYR A 22 2.74 -3.43 -7.33
N ILE A 23 2.26 -3.67 -8.55
CA ILE A 23 1.27 -4.72 -8.82
C ILE A 23 1.98 -6.07 -8.91
N ASN A 24 1.32 -7.14 -8.44
CA ASN A 24 1.82 -8.49 -8.63
C ASN A 24 1.68 -8.94 -10.10
N ASP A 25 2.33 -10.06 -10.45
CA ASP A 25 2.31 -10.63 -11.81
C ASP A 25 0.89 -10.97 -12.29
N GLU A 26 -0.02 -11.29 -11.36
CA GLU A 26 -1.43 -11.59 -11.64
C GLU A 26 -2.28 -10.33 -11.90
N GLY A 27 -1.77 -9.14 -11.58
CA GLY A 27 -2.48 -7.89 -11.83
C GLY A 27 -3.67 -7.62 -10.90
N ASN A 28 -3.80 -8.36 -9.80
CA ASN A 28 -4.96 -8.29 -8.89
C ASN A 28 -4.62 -7.72 -7.51
N LEU A 29 -3.33 -7.58 -7.17
CA LEU A 29 -2.89 -7.11 -5.86
C LEU A 29 -1.77 -6.09 -5.99
N TYR A 30 -1.92 -4.94 -5.32
CA TYR A 30 -0.82 -4.00 -5.09
C TYR A 30 -0.13 -4.30 -3.78
N SER A 31 1.19 -4.21 -3.74
CA SER A 31 1.99 -4.37 -2.51
C SER A 31 3.01 -3.25 -2.39
N ALA A 32 3.22 -2.75 -1.18
CA ALA A 32 4.28 -1.77 -0.88
C ALA A 32 4.91 -2.07 0.47
N SER A 33 6.19 -1.72 0.59
CA SER A 33 6.82 -1.66 1.91
C SER A 33 6.50 -0.33 2.57
N ALA A 34 6.21 -0.39 3.86
CA ALA A 34 6.00 0.75 4.73
C ALA A 34 6.85 0.62 5.99
N ALA A 35 7.06 1.74 6.65
CA ALA A 35 7.68 1.79 7.95
C ALA A 35 6.88 2.72 8.87
N ASP A 36 6.87 2.41 10.15
CA ASP A 36 6.32 3.29 11.18
C ASP A 36 7.42 4.18 11.80
N ALA A 37 7.04 5.03 12.76
CA ALA A 37 7.96 5.93 13.46
C ALA A 37 9.06 5.20 14.24
N ASP A 38 8.82 3.97 14.72
CA ASP A 38 9.82 3.10 15.36
C ASP A 38 10.69 2.34 14.35
N ASN A 39 10.55 2.61 13.04
CA ASN A 39 11.28 1.96 11.97
C ASN A 39 11.02 0.44 11.88
N ASN A 40 9.85 -0.03 12.33
CA ASN A 40 9.44 -1.40 12.05
C ASN A 40 8.95 -1.46 10.60
N GLY A 41 9.37 -2.51 9.87
CA GLY A 41 8.96 -2.74 8.50
C GLY A 41 7.59 -3.39 8.42
N TYR A 42 6.76 -2.93 7.50
CA TYR A 42 5.47 -3.51 7.18
C TYR A 42 5.37 -3.71 5.67
N ILE A 43 4.65 -4.74 5.25
CA ILE A 43 4.17 -4.90 3.89
C ILE A 43 2.68 -4.61 3.91
N ILE A 44 2.27 -3.60 3.15
CA ILE A 44 0.88 -3.25 2.94
C ILE A 44 0.46 -3.84 1.60
N THR A 45 -0.67 -4.54 1.59
CA THR A 45 -1.25 -5.17 0.40
C THR A 45 -2.65 -4.64 0.19
N TRP A 46 -2.94 -4.23 -1.05
CA TRP A 46 -4.23 -3.74 -1.48
C TRP A 46 -4.79 -4.61 -2.61
N GLU A 47 -6.11 -4.77 -2.64
CA GLU A 47 -6.80 -5.47 -3.71
C GLU A 47 -7.14 -4.50 -4.84
N VAL A 48 -6.91 -4.94 -6.08
CA VAL A 48 -7.34 -4.21 -7.28
C VAL A 48 -8.84 -4.42 -7.42
N ILE A 49 -9.59 -3.32 -7.29
CA ILE A 49 -11.05 -3.35 -7.28
C ILE A 49 -11.59 -3.13 -8.70
N ASP A 50 -10.86 -2.36 -9.50
CA ASP A 50 -11.22 -2.09 -10.89
C ASP A 50 -9.97 -2.21 -11.77
N PHE A 51 -9.87 -3.31 -12.52
CA PHE A 51 -8.74 -3.56 -13.42
C PHE A 51 -8.90 -2.87 -14.79
N GLU A 52 -10.12 -2.47 -15.15
CA GLU A 52 -10.44 -1.90 -16.46
C GLU A 52 -10.35 -0.36 -16.49
N THR A 53 -10.23 0.29 -15.33
CA THR A 53 -10.05 1.74 -15.28
C THR A 53 -8.66 2.15 -15.74
N THR A 54 -8.61 3.13 -16.66
CA THR A 54 -7.38 3.84 -17.06
C THR A 54 -6.87 4.80 -15.98
N ASP A 55 -7.58 4.94 -14.86
CA ASP A 55 -7.26 5.86 -13.77
C ASP A 55 -6.76 5.09 -12.54
N GLU A 56 -5.44 5.02 -12.36
CA GLU A 56 -4.78 4.26 -11.28
C GLU A 56 -5.21 4.68 -9.86
N SER A 57 -5.72 5.92 -9.70
CA SER A 57 -6.27 6.39 -8.42
C SER A 57 -7.63 5.77 -8.08
N SER A 58 -8.34 5.26 -9.10
CA SER A 58 -9.63 4.57 -8.94
C SER A 58 -9.49 3.05 -9.03
N ALA A 59 -8.33 2.53 -9.45
CA ALA A 59 -8.07 1.11 -9.56
C ALA A 59 -8.04 0.38 -8.21
N CYS A 60 -7.77 1.11 -7.14
CA CYS A 60 -7.52 0.53 -5.82
C CYS A 60 -7.98 1.44 -4.68
N ASN A 61 -8.48 0.84 -3.59
CA ASN A 61 -8.81 1.60 -2.38
C ASN A 61 -7.56 1.73 -1.50
N TRP A 62 -6.70 2.68 -1.86
CA TRP A 62 -5.44 2.94 -1.15
C TRP A 62 -5.61 3.21 0.34
N ASN A 63 -6.77 3.74 0.77
CA ASN A 63 -7.05 4.00 2.18
C ASN A 63 -7.45 2.74 2.97
N ASN A 64 -7.83 1.66 2.29
CA ASN A 64 -8.31 0.43 2.93
C ASN A 64 -7.55 -0.79 2.38
N PRO A 65 -6.31 -1.02 2.83
CA PRO A 65 -5.57 -2.21 2.45
C PRO A 65 -6.28 -3.47 2.93
N ILE A 66 -6.18 -4.53 2.14
CA ILE A 66 -6.73 -5.85 2.50
C ILE A 66 -5.85 -6.59 3.51
N GLY A 67 -4.58 -6.19 3.62
CA GLY A 67 -3.63 -6.85 4.50
C GLY A 67 -2.48 -5.93 4.87
N ILE A 68 -2.09 -5.99 6.14
CA ILE A 68 -0.89 -5.36 6.66
C ILE A 68 -0.12 -6.43 7.42
N THR A 69 1.09 -6.73 6.94
CA THR A 69 1.95 -7.76 7.52
C THR A 69 3.22 -7.12 8.07
N LEU A 70 3.51 -7.35 9.35
CA LEU A 70 4.78 -6.94 9.95
C LEU A 70 5.92 -7.83 9.40
N VAL A 71 6.93 -7.21 8.81
CA VAL A 71 8.19 -7.85 8.40
C VAL A 71 9.27 -7.36 9.35
N LYS A 72 9.60 -8.21 10.32
CA LYS A 72 10.59 -7.96 11.36
C LYS A 72 11.92 -8.63 11.02
#